data_AF-A0A264Y6T6-F1
#
_entry.id   AF-A0A264Y6T6-F1
#
_cell.length_a   1.000
_cell.length_b   1.000
_cell.length_c   1.000
_cell.angle_alpha   90.00
_cell.angle_beta   90.00
_cell.angle_gamma   90.00
#
_symmetry.space_group_name_H-M   'P 1'
#
loop_
_entity.id
_entity.type
_entity.pdbx_description
1 polymer ?
#
loop_
_entity_poly.entity_id
_entity_poly.type
_entity_poly.pdbx_seq_one_letter_code
_entity_poly.pdbx_strand_id
1 'polypeptide(L)' 'MAYTSNNDKMLEAVLTDPDLMKFGDYNPAEVTSIYQAIDSDNVVVSAVAQIIKRSAEQATEKEIYKEVTEYLKRNV' A
#
# COMPACT_ATOMS: atom_id res chain seq x y z
N MET A 1 -14.11 -14.47 -12.71
CA MET A 1 -12.79 -14.53 -12.07
C MET A 1 -12.34 -13.09 -11.91
N ALA A 2 -12.16 -12.61 -10.69
CA ALA A 2 -11.69 -11.24 -10.48
C ALA A 2 -10.34 -11.09 -11.19
N TYR A 3 -10.24 -10.15 -12.12
CA TYR A 3 -8.97 -9.86 -12.78
C TYR A 3 -8.09 -9.14 -11.75
N THR A 4 -7.38 -9.91 -10.92
CA THR A 4 -6.39 -9.38 -9.97
C THR A 4 -5.29 -8.71 -10.79
N SER A 5 -5.21 -7.38 -10.72
CA SER A 5 -4.18 -6.63 -11.43
C SER A 5 -2.80 -6.97 -10.85
N ASN A 6 -1.73 -6.66 -11.58
CA ASN A 6 -0.38 -6.85 -11.05
C ASN A 6 -0.17 -6.06 -9.74
N ASN A 7 -0.80 -4.89 -9.62
CA ASN A 7 -0.74 -4.07 -8.42
C ASN A 7 -1.45 -4.77 -7.24
N ASP A 8 -2.60 -5.41 -7.48
CA ASP A 8 -3.30 -6.15 -6.44
C ASP A 8 -2.49 -7.37 -5.96
N LYS A 9 -1.80 -8.06 -6.88
CA LYS A 9 -0.89 -9.17 -6.52
C LYS A 9 0.33 -8.70 -5.73
N MET A 10 0.91 -7.56 -6.12
CA MET A 10 2.02 -6.96 -5.37
C MET A 10 1.58 -6.51 -3.98
N LEU A 11 0.38 -5.94 -3.87
CA LEU A 11 -0.21 -5.54 -2.61
C LEU A 11 -0.40 -6.75 -1.68
N GLU A 12 -1.01 -7.83 -2.18
CA GLU A 12 -1.17 -9.08 -1.44
C GLU A 12 0.18 -9.64 -0.97
N ALA A 13 1.19 -9.67 -1.84
CA ALA A 13 2.52 -10.17 -1.51
C ALA A 13 3.21 -9.34 -0.41
N VAL A 14 3.03 -8.02 -0.39
CA VAL A 14 3.64 -7.14 0.62
C VAL A 14 2.84 -7.15 1.92
N LEU A 15 1.52 -7.09 1.84
CA LEU A 15 0.67 -6.98 3.04
C LEU A 15 0.54 -8.30 3.81
N THR A 16 0.89 -9.43 3.20
CA THR A 16 0.99 -10.73 3.88
C THR A 16 2.29 -10.89 4.71
N ASP A 17 3.17 -9.90 4.69
CA ASP A 17 4.35 -9.87 5.55
C ASP A 17 3.95 -9.80 7.05
N PRO A 18 4.35 -10.77 7.88
CA PRO A 18 3.92 -10.84 9.28
C PRO A 18 4.35 -9.64 10.14
N ASP A 19 5.52 -9.06 9.85
CA ASP A 19 6.03 -7.92 10.60
C ASP A 19 5.25 -6.66 10.25
N LEU A 20 4.90 -6.49 8.97
CA LEU A 20 4.06 -5.40 8.51
C LEU A 20 2.64 -5.48 9.08
N MET A 21 2.04 -6.68 9.06
CA MET A 21 0.74 -6.95 9.67
C MET A 21 0.74 -6.60 11.16
N LYS A 22 1.77 -7.03 11.90
CA LYS A 22 1.90 -6.73 13.33
C LYS A 22 2.12 -5.25 13.61
N PHE A 23 2.90 -4.57 12.76
CA PHE A 23 3.19 -3.15 12.91
C PHE A 23 1.95 -2.29 12.63
N GLY A 24 1.21 -2.62 11.58
CA GLY A 24 0.00 -1.90 11.21
C GLY A 24 -1.24 -2.34 11.97
N ASP A 25 -1.26 -3.51 12.61
CA ASP A 25 -2.47 -4.10 13.22
C ASP A 25 -3.63 -4.22 12.23
N TYR A 26 -3.37 -4.86 11.08
CA TYR A 26 -4.37 -5.13 10.05
C TYR A 26 -4.39 -6.60 9.64
N ASN A 27 -5.52 -7.06 9.08
CA ASN A 27 -5.63 -8.36 8.45
C ASN A 27 -5.61 -8.20 6.90
N PRO A 28 -4.66 -8.82 6.19
CA PRO A 28 -4.56 -8.69 4.73
C PRO A 28 -5.81 -9.18 3.99
N ALA A 29 -6.59 -10.09 4.59
CA ALA A 29 -7.85 -10.56 4.00
C ALA A 29 -8.92 -9.46 3.91
N GLU A 30 -8.80 -8.38 4.68
CA GLU A 30 -9.71 -7.23 4.65
C GLU A 30 -9.38 -6.25 3.52
N VAL A 31 -8.17 -6.36 2.94
CA VAL A 31 -7.68 -5.48 1.89
C VAL A 31 -7.83 -6.18 0.54
N THR A 32 -8.90 -5.87 -0.20
CA THR A 32 -9.24 -6.63 -1.41
C THR A 32 -8.68 -6.06 -2.71
N SER A 33 -8.26 -4.79 -2.73
CA SER A 33 -7.70 -4.14 -3.93
C SER A 33 -6.82 -2.95 -3.59
N ILE A 34 -5.99 -2.55 -4.55
CA ILE A 34 -5.14 -1.35 -4.45
C ILE A 34 -5.95 -0.07 -4.17
N TYR A 35 -7.16 0.05 -4.72
CA TYR A 35 -8.00 1.23 -4.51
C TYR A 35 -8.52 1.32 -3.07
N GLN A 36 -9.02 0.21 -2.52
CA GLN A 36 -9.42 0.16 -1.12
C GLN A 36 -8.24 0.38 -0.17
N ALA A 37 -7.06 -0.14 -0.53
CA ALA A 37 -5.87 0.00 0.28
C ALA A 37 -5.40 1.46 0.36
N ILE A 38 -5.47 2.21 -0.75
CA ILE A 38 -5.12 3.65 -0.78
C ILE A 38 -6.01 4.44 0.18
N ASP A 39 -7.30 4.14 0.23
CA ASP A 39 -8.27 4.82 1.08
C ASP A 39 -8.40 4.19 2.49
N SER A 40 -7.50 3.27 2.85
CA SER A 40 -7.53 2.62 4.17
C SER A 40 -7.23 3.61 5.29
N ASP A 41 -7.98 3.50 6.39
CA ASP A 41 -7.67 4.19 7.65
C ASP A 41 -6.35 3.70 8.26
N ASN A 42 -5.86 2.53 7.83
CA ASN A 42 -4.57 2.02 8.25
C ASN A 42 -3.45 2.69 7.46
N VAL A 43 -2.69 3.54 8.15
CA VAL A 43 -1.59 4.32 7.58
C VAL A 43 -0.55 3.45 6.88
N VAL A 44 -0.28 2.25 7.40
CA VAL A 44 0.69 1.31 6.81
C VAL A 44 0.18 0.74 5.50
N VAL A 45 -1.08 0.28 5.49
CA VAL A 45 -1.75 -0.25 4.29
C VAL A 45 -1.82 0.82 3.20
N SER A 46 -2.24 2.04 3.54
CA SER A 46 -2.32 3.15 2.58
C SER A 46 -0.95 3.55 2.04
N ALA A 47 0.07 3.63 2.90
CA ALA A 47 1.42 3.95 2.47
C ALA A 47 1.98 2.92 1.48
N VAL A 48 1.81 1.62 1.75
CA VAL A 48 2.22 0.55 0.82
C VAL A 48 1.48 0.64 -0.51
N ALA A 49 0.18 0.88 -0.47
CA ALA A 49 -0.63 0.99 -1.67
C ALA A 49 -0.21 2.19 -2.54
N GLN A 50 0.12 3.32 -1.91
CA GLN A 50 0.67 4.50 -2.60
C GLN A 50 2.01 4.18 -3.27
N ILE A 51 2.92 3.47 -2.60
CA ILE A 51 4.21 3.06 -3.20
C ILE A 51 3.97 2.23 -4.46
N ILE A 52 3.12 1.19 -4.38
CA ILE A 52 2.86 0.27 -5.49
C ILE A 52 2.20 1.01 -6.65
N LYS A 53 1.18 1.85 -6.38
CA LYS A 53 0.51 2.64 -7.42
C LYS A 53 1.48 3.57 -8.13
N ARG A 54 2.27 4.34 -7.39
CA ARG A 54 3.19 5.33 -7.98
C ARG A 54 4.33 4.66 -8.74
N SER A 55 4.80 3.50 -8.29
CA SER A 55 5.73 2.65 -9.03
C SER A 55 5.12 2.18 -10.37
N ALA A 56 3.86 1.75 -10.38
CA ALA A 56 3.15 1.38 -11.60
C ALA A 56 2.94 2.55 -12.58
N GLU A 57 2.83 3.78 -12.05
CA GLU A 57 2.78 5.03 -12.82
C GLU A 57 4.15 5.52 -13.29
N GLN A 58 5.21 4.71 -13.09
CA GLN A 58 6.60 5.01 -13.47
C GLN A 58 7.16 6.27 -12.80
N ALA A 59 6.67 6.63 -11.62
CA ALA A 59 7.25 7.69 -10.80
C ALA A 59 8.67 7.30 -10.36
N THR A 60 9.55 8.28 -10.22
CA THR A 60 10.90 8.03 -9.73
C THR A 60 10.89 7.69 -8.24
N GLU A 61 11.87 6.92 -7.78
CA GLU A 61 12.03 6.60 -6.35
C GLU A 61 12.04 7.85 -5.47
N LYS A 62 12.62 8.95 -5.96
CA LYS A 62 12.66 10.24 -5.27
C LYS A 62 11.27 10.86 -5.10
N GLU A 63 10.43 10.79 -6.12
CA GLU A 63 9.05 11.29 -6.08
C GLU A 63 8.22 10.44 -5.12
N ILE A 64 8.30 9.11 -5.25
CA ILE A 64 7.59 8.15 -4.39
C ILE A 64 7.99 8.39 -2.92
N TYR A 65 9.29 8.45 -2.63
CA TYR A 65 9.79 8.70 -1.29
C TYR A 65 9.26 10.02 -0.72
N LYS A 66 9.30 11.10 -1.51
CA LYS A 66 8.81 12.41 -1.08
C LYS A 66 7.31 12.35 -0.75
N GLU A 67 6.49 11.84 -1.65
CA GLU A 67 5.04 11.80 -1.51
C GLU A 67 4.61 10.93 -0.32
N VAL A 68 5.18 9.72 -0.20
CA VAL A 68 4.86 8.80 0.90
C VAL A 68 5.36 9.36 2.23
N THR A 69 6.54 10.00 2.27
CA THR A 69 7.04 10.65 3.49
C THR A 69 6.14 11.81 3.91
N GLU A 70 5.66 12.62 2.97
CA GLU A 70 4.71 13.71 3.26
C GLU A 70 3.37 13.18 3.76
N TYR A 71 2.87 12.08 3.19
CA TYR A 71 1.69 11.38 3.68
C TYR A 71 1.88 10.88 5.11
N LEU A 72 2.96 10.13 5.39
CA LEU A 72 3.24 9.57 6.71
C LEU A 72 3.36 10.68 7.78
N LYS A 73 4.06 11.78 7.48
CA LYS A 73 4.20 12.93 8.40
C LYS A 73 2.87 13.61 8.79
N ARG A 74 1.82 13.42 7.99
CA ARG A 74 0.50 14.03 8.24
C ARG A 74 -0.44 13.09 9.01
N ASN A 75 -0.15 11.79 9.03
CA ASN A 75 -1.06 10.76 9.52
C ASN A 75 -0.48 9.91 10.66
N VAL A 76 0.79 10.14 11.04
CA VAL A 76 1.47 9.59 12.22
C VAL A 76 1.73 10.73 13.21
#